data_AF-A0A261GC67-F1
#
_entry.id   AF-A0A261GC67-F1
#
_cell.length_a   1.000
_cell.length_b   1.000
_cell.length_c   1.000
_cell.angle_alpha   90.00
_cell.angle_beta   90.00
_cell.angle_gamma   90.00
#
_symmetry.space_group_name_H-M   'P 1'
#
loop_
_entity.id
_entity.type
_entity.pdbx_description
1 polymer ?
#
loop_
_entity_poly.entity_id
_entity_poly.type
_entity_poly.pdbx_seq_one_letter_code
_entity_poly.pdbx_strand_id
1 'polypeptide(L)'
;MASWKGNRSRPHRRSVTFTDEELRWLEDSRKIENQQRAATGLPTVGWMQFARQRLITSRRLWIAAPPGAKDLSSQISRIGNNINQIAHKVNLKNQADSADLRELQAELEEIKGCLKRMERDMRIGNEELSWRT
;
A
#
# COMPACT_ATOMS: atom_id res chain seq x y z
N MET A 1 53.40 -3.95 -18.95
CA MET A 1 52.08 -3.74 -19.62
C MET A 1 50.98 -3.95 -18.59
N ALA A 2 50.40 -2.86 -18.06
CA ALA A 2 49.37 -2.95 -17.02
C ALA A 2 48.05 -3.43 -17.65
N SER A 3 47.58 -4.59 -17.20
CA SER A 3 46.30 -5.17 -17.57
C SER A 3 45.15 -4.21 -17.25
N TRP A 4 44.34 -3.87 -18.26
CA TRP A 4 43.12 -3.05 -18.21
C TRP A 4 42.14 -3.44 -17.08
N LYS A 5 42.32 -4.62 -16.48
CA LYS A 5 41.47 -5.17 -15.41
C LYS A 5 41.66 -4.49 -14.04
N GLY A 6 42.73 -3.71 -13.83
CA GLY A 6 43.18 -3.27 -12.50
C GLY A 6 42.44 -2.10 -11.83
N ASN A 7 41.57 -1.36 -12.50
CA ASN A 7 41.06 -0.07 -11.96
C ASN A 7 39.53 0.02 -11.81
N ARG A 8 38.82 -1.11 -11.70
CA ARG A 8 37.36 -1.11 -11.49
C ARG A 8 37.03 -1.18 -10.00
N SER A 9 36.46 -0.10 -9.47
CA SER A 9 35.97 -0.05 -8.09
C SER A 9 34.77 -0.97 -7.81
N ARG A 10 34.13 -1.52 -8.84
CA ARG A 10 32.94 -2.39 -8.74
C ARG A 10 33.03 -3.57 -9.74
N PRO A 11 33.53 -4.74 -9.31
CA PRO A 11 33.83 -5.84 -10.22
C PRO A 11 32.62 -6.72 -10.60
N HIS A 12 31.55 -6.73 -9.80
CA HIS A 12 30.39 -7.59 -10.02
C HIS A 12 29.31 -6.91 -10.87
N ARG A 13 28.81 -7.63 -11.89
CA ARG A 13 27.73 -7.17 -12.79
C ARG A 13 26.53 -8.11 -12.69
N ARG A 14 25.33 -7.51 -12.70
CA ARG A 14 24.04 -8.18 -12.91
C ARG A 14 23.32 -7.48 -14.06
N SER A 15 22.53 -8.23 -14.82
CA SER A 15 21.73 -7.71 -15.95
C SER A 15 20.26 -8.02 -15.72
N VAL A 16 19.41 -7.07 -16.08
CA VAL A 16 17.94 -7.15 -16.02
C VAL A 16 17.42 -6.61 -17.35
N THR A 17 16.41 -7.28 -17.91
CA THR A 17 15.72 -6.88 -19.14
C THR A 17 14.43 -6.17 -18.78
N PHE A 18 14.07 -5.14 -19.56
CA PHE A 18 12.87 -4.35 -19.38
C PHE A 18 12.11 -4.29 -20.69
N THR A 19 10.79 -4.16 -20.61
CA THR A 19 9.96 -3.69 -21.71
C THR A 19 10.19 -2.19 -21.93
N ASP A 20 9.76 -1.66 -23.08
CA ASP A 20 9.86 -0.23 -23.40
C ASP A 20 9.07 0.66 -22.43
N GLU A 21 7.96 0.13 -21.88
CA GLU A 21 7.16 0.83 -20.89
C GLU A 21 7.87 0.91 -19.54
N GLU A 22 8.39 -0.21 -19.04
CA GLU A 22 9.15 -0.26 -17.79
C GLU A 22 10.41 0.63 -17.85
N LEU A 23 11.09 0.66 -19.00
CA LEU A 23 12.24 1.52 -19.19
C LEU A 23 11.86 3.00 -19.12
N ARG A 24 10.75 3.40 -19.76
CA ARG A 24 10.23 4.78 -19.68
C ARG A 24 9.92 5.18 -18.24
N TRP A 25 9.26 4.33 -17.47
CA TRP A 25 8.98 4.61 -16.05
C TRP A 25 10.24 4.81 -15.22
N LEU A 26 11.29 4.03 -15.47
CA LEU A 26 12.57 4.17 -14.77
C LEU A 26 13.29 5.47 -15.17
N GLU A 27 13.22 5.85 -16.45
CA GLU A 27 13.76 7.13 -16.91
C GLU A 27 13.05 8.33 -16.31
N ASP A 28 11.72 8.31 -16.27
CA ASP A 28 10.92 9.38 -15.69
C ASP A 28 11.14 9.49 -14.17
N SER A 29 11.22 8.35 -13.48
CA SER A 29 11.60 8.31 -12.06
C SER A 29 12.96 8.96 -11.81
N ARG A 30 13.94 8.71 -12.68
CA ARG A 30 15.27 9.34 -12.60
C ARG A 30 15.21 10.84 -12.90
N LYS A 31 14.39 11.28 -13.84
CA LYS A 31 14.19 12.72 -14.14
C LYS A 31 13.63 13.44 -12.91
N ILE A 32 12.61 12.89 -12.26
CA ILE A 32 12.02 13.46 -11.05
C ILE A 32 13.06 13.57 -9.93
N GLU A 33 13.83 12.51 -9.67
CA GLU A 33 14.89 12.54 -8.66
C GLU A 33 15.94 13.61 -8.98
N ASN A 34 16.34 13.73 -10.24
CA ASN A 34 17.29 14.76 -10.67
C ASN A 34 16.74 16.18 -10.53
N GLN A 35 15.45 16.39 -10.75
CA GLN A 35 14.80 17.68 -10.50
C GLN A 35 14.82 18.02 -9.01
N GLN A 36 14.50 17.06 -8.13
CA GLN A 36 14.56 17.24 -6.67
C GLN A 36 15.99 17.52 -6.18
N ARG A 37 16.97 16.84 -6.74
CA ARG A 37 18.40 17.07 -6.45
C ARG A 37 18.83 18.46 -6.89
N ALA A 38 18.47 18.87 -8.11
CA ALA A 38 18.77 20.21 -8.60
C ALA A 38 18.13 21.30 -7.72
N ALA A 39 16.88 21.12 -7.30
CA ALA A 39 16.18 22.03 -6.40
C ALA A 39 16.84 22.14 -5.01
N THR A 40 17.61 21.13 -4.60
CA THR A 40 18.34 21.10 -3.31
C THR A 40 19.83 21.40 -3.48
N GLY A 41 20.27 21.86 -4.66
CA GLY A 41 21.68 22.17 -4.94
C GLY A 41 22.60 20.95 -5.09
N LEU A 42 22.02 19.74 -5.18
CA LEU A 42 22.76 18.50 -5.37
C LEU A 42 22.97 18.19 -6.85
N PRO A 43 24.11 17.59 -7.23
CA PRO A 43 24.37 17.21 -8.62
C PRO A 43 23.42 16.10 -9.06
N THR A 44 23.07 16.10 -10.34
CA THR A 44 22.25 15.06 -10.97
C THR A 44 22.99 13.73 -11.02
N VAL A 45 22.23 12.63 -11.08
CA VAL A 45 22.74 11.26 -11.14
C VAL A 45 22.47 10.62 -12.50
N GLY A 46 23.48 9.90 -12.99
CA GLY A 46 23.37 9.03 -14.16
C GLY A 46 22.70 7.69 -13.84
N TRP A 47 22.33 6.95 -14.89
CA TRP A 47 21.61 5.68 -14.81
C TRP A 47 22.21 4.68 -13.81
N MET A 48 23.53 4.43 -13.91
CA MET A 48 24.20 3.41 -13.10
C MET A 48 24.19 3.74 -11.60
N GLN A 49 24.24 5.02 -11.24
CA GLN A 49 24.15 5.45 -9.85
C GLN A 49 22.71 5.40 -9.35
N PHE A 50 21.75 5.87 -10.16
CA PHE A 50 20.32 5.82 -9.87
C PHE A 50 19.84 4.39 -9.61
N ALA A 51 20.09 3.47 -10.54
CA ALA A 51 19.66 2.07 -10.44
C ALA A 51 20.29 1.39 -9.22
N ARG A 52 21.59 1.60 -8.98
CA ARG A 52 22.29 1.04 -7.83
C ARG A 52 21.74 1.58 -6.51
N GLN A 53 21.51 2.89 -6.42
CA GLN A 53 20.98 3.50 -5.22
C GLN A 53 19.59 2.95 -4.93
N ARG A 54 18.71 2.87 -5.94
CA ARG A 54 17.38 2.27 -5.79
C ARG A 54 17.43 0.83 -5.30
N LEU A 55 18.35 0.00 -5.80
CA LEU A 55 18.50 -1.37 -5.31
C LEU A 55 18.98 -1.42 -3.85
N ILE A 56 19.99 -0.61 -3.49
CA ILE A 56 20.58 -0.59 -2.15
C ILE A 56 19.65 0.04 -1.11
N THR A 57 19.00 1.15 -1.45
CA THR A 57 18.17 1.94 -0.54
C THR A 57 16.69 1.72 -0.74
N SER A 58 16.29 0.73 -1.55
CA SER A 58 14.90 0.28 -1.61
C SER A 58 14.45 -0.06 -0.19
N ARG A 59 13.59 0.80 0.37
CA ARG A 59 13.03 0.56 1.68
C ARG A 59 12.03 -0.58 1.51
N ARG A 60 12.31 -1.74 2.10
CA ARG A 60 11.31 -2.79 2.23
C ARG A 60 10.23 -2.26 3.18
N LEU A 61 9.09 -1.88 2.63
CA LEU A 61 7.92 -1.55 3.44
C LEU A 61 7.31 -2.88 3.90
N TRP A 62 7.51 -3.23 5.16
CA TRP A 62 6.67 -4.21 5.82
C TRP A 62 5.32 -3.55 6.07
N ILE A 63 4.40 -3.73 5.12
CA ILE A 63 3.00 -3.36 5.33
C ILE A 63 2.36 -4.50 6.12
N ALA A 64 2.41 -4.39 7.45
CA ALA A 64 1.58 -5.23 8.29
C ALA A 64 0.14 -4.74 8.14
N ALA A 65 -0.76 -5.61 7.69
CA ALA A 65 -2.18 -5.33 7.81
C ALA A 65 -2.49 -5.11 9.29
N PRO A 66 -3.28 -4.07 9.66
CA PRO A 66 -3.64 -3.88 11.04
C PRO A 66 -4.34 -5.14 11.60
N PRO A 67 -4.09 -5.50 12.86
CA PRO A 67 -4.87 -6.50 13.55
C PRO A 67 -6.37 -6.23 13.35
N GLY A 68 -7.15 -7.25 13.01
CA GLY A 68 -8.59 -7.12 12.74
C GLY A 68 -8.98 -6.69 11.32
N ALA A 69 -8.04 -6.35 10.43
CA ALA A 69 -8.38 -5.97 9.04
C ALA A 69 -9.13 -7.06 8.27
N LYS A 70 -8.76 -8.33 8.50
CA LYS A 70 -9.43 -9.49 7.90
C LYS A 70 -10.85 -9.67 8.45
N ASP A 71 -11.04 -9.46 9.75
CA ASP A 71 -12.34 -9.58 10.40
C ASP A 71 -13.28 -8.46 9.96
N LEU A 72 -12.77 -7.22 9.84
CA LEU A 72 -13.52 -6.11 9.26
C LEU A 72 -13.92 -6.40 7.82
N SER A 73 -12.98 -6.90 6.99
CA SER A 73 -13.30 -7.28 5.61
C SER A 73 -14.42 -8.32 5.56
N SER A 74 -14.37 -9.33 6.42
CA SER A 74 -15.39 -10.38 6.50
C SER A 74 -16.75 -9.83 6.94
N GLN A 75 -16.78 -8.92 7.91
CA GLN A 75 -18.02 -8.28 8.37
C GLN A 75 -18.62 -7.36 7.30
N ILE A 76 -17.80 -6.57 6.61
CA ILE A 76 -18.26 -5.74 5.49
C ILE A 76 -18.85 -6.61 4.38
N SER A 77 -18.22 -7.74 4.03
CA SER A 77 -18.76 -8.66 3.03
C SER A 77 -20.11 -9.26 3.45
N ARG A 78 -20.26 -9.65 4.72
CA ARG A 78 -21.53 -10.19 5.25
C ARG A 78 -22.66 -9.16 5.13
N ILE A 79 -22.39 -7.92 5.49
CA ILE A 79 -23.36 -6.83 5.45
C ILE A 79 -23.70 -6.44 4.01
N GLY A 80 -22.70 -6.37 3.12
CA GLY A 80 -22.94 -6.16 1.70
C GLY A 80 -23.90 -7.22 1.12
N ASN A 81 -23.75 -8.47 1.52
CA ASN A 81 -24.66 -9.54 1.11
C ASN A 81 -26.06 -9.37 1.69
N ASN A 82 -26.20 -8.91 2.93
CA ASN A 82 -27.48 -8.73 3.59
C ASN A 82 -28.24 -7.49 3.08
N ILE A 83 -27.54 -6.37 2.86
CA ILE A 83 -28.08 -5.20 2.14
C ILE A 83 -28.57 -5.60 0.75
N ASN A 84 -27.80 -6.41 0.01
CA ASN A 84 -28.24 -6.91 -1.29
C ASN A 84 -29.51 -7.77 -1.20
N GLN A 85 -29.65 -8.59 -0.15
CA GLN A 85 -30.86 -9.38 0.07
C GLN A 85 -32.07 -8.51 0.41
N ILE A 86 -31.90 -7.50 1.27
CA ILE A 86 -32.96 -6.53 1.59
C ILE A 86 -33.35 -5.77 0.32
N ALA A 87 -32.38 -5.27 -0.45
CA ALA A 87 -32.64 -4.58 -1.71
C ALA A 87 -33.41 -5.47 -2.70
N HIS A 88 -33.04 -6.75 -2.82
CA HIS A 88 -33.75 -7.71 -3.65
C HIS A 88 -35.19 -7.94 -3.16
N LYS A 89 -35.40 -8.11 -1.85
CA LYS A 89 -36.72 -8.29 -1.24
C LYS A 89 -37.62 -7.05 -1.42
N VAL A 90 -37.07 -5.86 -1.21
CA VAL A 90 -37.75 -4.58 -1.42
C VAL A 90 -38.10 -4.40 -2.89
N ASN A 91 -37.17 -4.68 -3.82
CA ASN A 91 -37.43 -4.61 -5.26
C ASN A 91 -38.55 -5.58 -5.70
N LEU A 92 -38.58 -6.79 -5.13
CA LEU A 92 -39.65 -7.76 -5.41
C LEU A 92 -41.02 -7.33 -4.88
N LYS A 93 -41.06 -6.69 -3.70
CA LYS A 93 -42.32 -6.24 -3.06
C LYS A 93 -42.73 -4.82 -3.47
N ASN A 94 -41.84 -4.08 -4.11
CA ASN A 94 -41.93 -2.66 -4.41
C ASN A 94 -42.24 -1.77 -3.19
N GLN A 95 -41.94 -2.27 -1.99
CA GLN A 95 -42.15 -1.60 -0.69
C GLN A 95 -41.12 -2.13 0.30
N ALA A 96 -40.59 -1.22 1.13
CA ALA A 96 -39.76 -1.55 2.28
C ALA A 96 -40.59 -1.50 3.57
N ASP A 97 -40.41 -2.46 4.46
CA ASP A 97 -41.08 -2.49 5.74
C ASP A 97 -40.18 -2.04 6.91
N SER A 98 -40.79 -1.82 8.08
CA SER A 98 -40.04 -1.39 9.28
C SER A 98 -39.07 -2.45 9.80
N ALA A 99 -39.24 -3.72 9.45
CA ALA A 99 -38.32 -4.78 9.83
C ALA A 99 -37.06 -4.72 8.97
N ASP A 100 -37.20 -4.49 7.66
CA ASP A 100 -36.08 -4.28 6.73
C ASP A 100 -35.18 -3.12 7.18
N LEU A 101 -35.78 -2.01 7.61
CA LEU A 101 -35.03 -0.84 8.13
C LEU A 101 -34.32 -1.13 9.46
N ARG A 102 -34.96 -1.89 10.37
CA ARG A 102 -34.35 -2.28 11.64
C ARG A 102 -33.16 -3.22 11.45
N GLU A 103 -33.27 -4.16 10.51
CA GLU A 103 -32.20 -5.09 10.16
C GLU A 103 -30.98 -4.33 9.61
N LEU A 104 -31.20 -3.40 8.68
CA LEU A 104 -30.14 -2.55 8.14
C LEU A 104 -29.49 -1.67 9.20
N GLN A 105 -30.26 -1.13 10.15
CA GLN A 105 -29.75 -0.33 11.26
C GLN A 105 -28.88 -1.16 12.22
N ALA A 106 -29.27 -2.41 12.52
CA ALA A 106 -28.49 -3.30 13.37
C ALA A 106 -27.13 -3.64 12.74
N GLU A 107 -27.09 -3.86 11.43
CA GLU A 107 -25.85 -4.12 10.71
C GLU A 107 -24.89 -2.92 10.68
N LEU A 108 -25.43 -1.72 10.50
CA LEU A 108 -24.64 -0.48 10.55
C LEU A 108 -24.02 -0.27 11.94
N GLU A 109 -24.72 -0.60 13.02
CA GLU A 109 -24.17 -0.53 14.38
C GLU A 109 -23.08 -1.58 14.62
N GLU A 110 -23.18 -2.76 13.99
CA GLU A 110 -22.13 -3.77 14.07
C GLU A 110 -20.81 -3.30 13.39
N ILE A 111 -20.91 -2.62 12.24
CA ILE A 111 -19.76 -1.99 11.57
C ILE A 111 -19.12 -0.95 12.47
N LYS A 112 -19.91 -0.05 13.04
CA LYS A 112 -19.40 0.98 13.97
C LYS A 112 -18.68 0.33 15.15
N GLY A 113 -19.22 -0.76 15.68
CA GLY A 113 -18.58 -1.52 16.75
C GLY A 113 -17.24 -2.11 16.33
N CYS A 114 -17.13 -2.66 15.12
CA CYS A 114 -15.90 -3.21 14.59
C CYS A 114 -14.83 -2.15 14.34
N LEU A 115 -15.20 -1.04 13.71
CA LEU A 115 -14.30 0.09 13.49
C LEU A 115 -13.75 0.64 14.80
N LYS A 116 -14.58 0.78 15.83
CA LYS A 116 -14.14 1.21 17.17
C LYS A 116 -13.17 0.23 17.84
N ARG A 117 -13.34 -1.08 17.60
CA ARG A 117 -12.38 -2.09 18.10
C ARG A 117 -11.04 -1.98 17.37
N MET A 118 -11.06 -1.88 16.04
CA MET A 118 -9.83 -1.68 15.26
C MET A 118 -9.10 -0.39 15.62
N GLU A 119 -9.82 0.72 15.80
CA GLU A 119 -9.21 1.98 16.24
C GLU A 119 -8.50 1.82 17.59
N ARG A 120 -9.14 1.12 18.54
CA ARG A 120 -8.55 0.82 19.84
C ARG A 120 -7.31 -0.06 19.73
N ASP A 121 -7.38 -1.12 18.95
CA ASP A 121 -6.27 -2.08 18.78
C ASP A 121 -5.08 -1.44 18.05
N MET A 122 -5.35 -0.56 17.07
CA MET A 122 -4.33 0.25 16.42
C MET A 122 -3.69 1.25 17.39
N ARG A 123 -4.46 1.87 18.29
CA ARG A 123 -3.94 2.78 19.31
C ARG A 123 -3.01 2.05 20.29
N ILE A 124 -3.43 0.89 20.81
CA ILE A 124 -2.64 0.05 21.72
C ILE A 124 -1.33 -0.41 21.05
N GLY A 125 -1.42 -0.89 19.81
CA GLY A 125 -0.23 -1.30 19.06
C GLY A 125 0.77 -0.16 18.81
N ASN A 126 0.28 1.07 18.62
CA ASN A 126 1.15 2.24 18.42
C ASN A 126 1.84 2.68 19.73
N GLU A 127 1.16 2.57 20.87
CA GLU A 127 1.74 2.80 22.21
C GLU A 127 2.84 1.78 22.52
N GLU A 128 2.68 0.51 22.12
CA GLU A 128 3.70 -0.53 22.26
C GLU A 128 4.91 -0.38 21.30
N LEU A 129 4.74 0.31 20.18
CA LEU A 129 5.85 0.63 19.26
C LEU A 129 6.61 1.87 19.71
N SER A 130 5.95 2.81 20.40
CA SER A 130 6.53 4.07 20.86
C SER A 130 7.62 3.93 21.92
N TRP A 131 7.67 2.83 22.70
CA TRP A 131 8.74 2.61 23.68
C TRP A 131 9.99 1.92 23.11
N ARG A 132 9.92 1.44 21.85
CA ARG A 132 11.01 0.70 21.18
C ARG A 132 11.85 1.55 20.23
N THR A 133 11.56 2.84 20.09
CA THR A 133 12.29 3.82 19.29
C THR A 133 12.84 4.93 20.16
#